data_AF-A0A0K9PBU4-F1
#
_entry.id   AF-A0A0K9PBU4-F1
#
_cell.length_a   1.000
_cell.length_b   1.000
_cell.length_c   1.000
_cell.angle_alpha   90.00
_cell.angle_beta   90.00
_cell.angle_gamma   90.00
#
_symmetry.space_group_name_H-M   'P 1'
#
loop_
_entity.id
_entity.type
_entity.pdbx_description
1 polymer ?
#
loop_
_entity_poly.entity_id
_entity_poly.type
_entity_poly.pdbx_seq_one_letter_code
_entity_poly.pdbx_strand_id
1 'polypeptide(L)'
;MTVSRGLVFDQSRMKNSISLISSTLFCGIESNISCFFVLSKQKRWMTRSRRVQERSTKKRVHDLEIVIERWKITSKILFLLDVLNKEPEQVLPARMLEKYRPQINLLKPHKVFDFVSKSPKLFELYRDKKGLAWCGLTKQAACLLEEEKMLMDGRKDKVAEYVTRMLMMSQDRTLRLDKIANFRRELGIPSDFRTEWIHMFPEHFTLIKINGIEHLELVRWNSDWAVTELEKRALIENENGQNKDPYEVPFPMKFPSNFKKLFRIGGKIDHFQKIPYVSPYTDANDLVPGSPEFDKRAVVIMHELLSFTMEKRLVTDHLTHFRREYRMPQKLMRLLLKHFGIFYVSERGKRFHVFLTEAYAGSELIERDPLVIWKEKIHCLTGYRGNKKGVKKFDEFSDTEGSNMLESNVIDFEGFDFVETMDALENSPLMEDAEMDIGDVLNAYKRG
;
A
#
# COMPACT_ATOMS: atom_id res chain seq x y z
N MET A 1 -57.03 -54.71 -16.56
CA MET A 1 -57.75 -54.99 -17.83
C MET A 1 -56.93 -54.36 -18.96
N THR A 2 -56.35 -55.00 -19.97
CA THR A 2 -56.29 -56.39 -20.44
C THR A 2 -55.15 -56.40 -21.49
N VAL A 3 -54.14 -57.26 -21.30
CA VAL A 3 -53.37 -58.06 -22.31
C VAL A 3 -52.68 -57.32 -23.49
N SER A 4 -51.35 -57.18 -23.52
CA SER A 4 -50.29 -58.10 -24.02
C SER A 4 -50.22 -58.31 -25.54
N ARG A 5 -49.03 -58.08 -26.13
CA ARG A 5 -48.22 -59.08 -26.87
C ARG A 5 -46.91 -58.46 -27.37
N GLY A 6 -45.79 -59.06 -26.96
CA GLY A 6 -44.49 -58.84 -27.60
C GLY A 6 -44.28 -59.78 -28.80
N LEU A 7 -43.13 -59.67 -29.45
CA LEU A 7 -42.37 -60.76 -30.06
C LEU A 7 -40.96 -60.28 -30.45
N VAL A 8 -40.01 -61.19 -30.23
CA VAL A 8 -38.54 -61.14 -30.42
C VAL A 8 -38.17 -61.82 -31.76
N PHE A 9 -36.88 -61.74 -32.14
CA PHE A 9 -36.09 -62.44 -33.19
C PHE A 9 -35.68 -61.53 -34.36
N ASP A 10 -34.41 -61.24 -34.68
CA ASP A 10 -33.09 -61.90 -34.72
C ASP A 10 -32.68 -62.47 -36.11
N GLN A 11 -31.47 -62.06 -36.50
CA GLN A 11 -30.46 -62.62 -37.43
C GLN A 11 -30.68 -62.88 -38.95
N SER A 12 -29.74 -62.27 -39.71
CA SER A 12 -28.87 -62.87 -40.76
C SER A 12 -29.37 -63.06 -42.21
N ARG A 13 -28.65 -62.45 -43.17
CA ARG A 13 -28.12 -63.03 -44.45
C ARG A 13 -27.50 -61.91 -45.33
N MET A 14 -26.19 -61.94 -45.62
CA MET A 14 -25.44 -62.66 -46.68
C MET A 14 -25.08 -61.79 -47.90
N LYS A 15 -23.76 -61.60 -48.07
CA LYS A 15 -22.91 -61.74 -49.28
C LYS A 15 -23.31 -61.02 -50.59
N ASN A 16 -22.39 -60.21 -51.15
CA ASN A 16 -21.64 -60.58 -52.36
C ASN A 16 -20.53 -59.57 -52.73
N SER A 17 -19.46 -60.15 -53.27
CA SER A 17 -18.14 -59.64 -53.70
C SER A 17 -18.07 -59.36 -55.22
N ILE A 18 -17.08 -58.56 -55.68
CA ILE A 18 -16.35 -58.54 -56.99
C ILE A 18 -15.40 -57.30 -56.95
N SER A 19 -14.06 -57.40 -56.79
CA SER A 19 -12.93 -57.55 -57.76
C SER A 19 -12.89 -56.44 -58.86
N LEU A 20 -11.80 -55.86 -59.40
CA LEU A 20 -10.33 -56.03 -59.51
C LEU A 20 -9.78 -54.65 -60.04
N ILE A 21 -8.52 -54.23 -59.87
CA ILE A 21 -7.40 -54.14 -60.86
C ILE A 21 -6.34 -53.17 -60.22
N SER A 22 -5.11 -53.61 -59.87
CA SER A 22 -3.79 -53.42 -60.54
C SER A 22 -3.44 -51.96 -60.95
N SER A 23 -2.25 -51.35 -60.82
CA SER A 23 -0.85 -51.83 -60.76
C SER A 23 0.13 -50.64 -60.50
N THR A 24 1.10 -50.86 -59.60
CA THR A 24 2.53 -50.46 -59.56
C THR A 24 3.13 -49.28 -60.37
N LEU A 25 4.00 -48.49 -59.71
CA LEU A 25 5.37 -48.06 -60.14
C LEU A 25 6.06 -47.36 -58.92
N PHE A 26 6.93 -48.05 -58.17
CA PHE A 26 8.42 -48.00 -58.21
C PHE A 26 9.07 -46.63 -57.97
N CYS A 27 9.74 -46.45 -56.81
CA CYS A 27 11.18 -46.18 -56.72
C CYS A 27 11.61 -46.20 -55.25
N GLY A 28 12.57 -47.07 -54.91
CA GLY A 28 13.08 -47.27 -53.56
C GLY A 28 14.17 -46.29 -53.14
N ILE A 29 14.55 -46.39 -51.87
CA ILE A 29 15.91 -46.60 -51.37
C ILE A 29 15.78 -46.95 -49.89
N GLU A 30 16.24 -48.15 -49.53
CA GLU A 30 16.58 -48.53 -48.16
C GLU A 30 17.95 -47.93 -47.80
N SER A 31 18.09 -47.34 -46.62
CA SER A 31 19.22 -47.62 -45.72
C SER A 31 18.96 -47.03 -44.32
N ASN A 32 19.06 -47.93 -43.35
CA ASN A 32 18.93 -47.72 -41.91
C ASN A 32 19.82 -46.59 -41.37
N ILE A 33 19.33 -45.86 -40.36
CA ILE A 33 20.02 -45.61 -39.07
C ILE A 33 18.97 -45.17 -38.04
N SER A 34 19.18 -45.68 -36.83
CA SER A 34 18.38 -45.60 -35.62
C SER A 34 18.14 -44.20 -35.06
N CYS A 35 17.05 -44.12 -34.28
CA CYS A 35 16.83 -43.28 -33.09
C CYS A 35 17.26 -41.81 -33.15
N PHE A 36 16.29 -40.89 -33.14
CA PHE A 36 16.16 -39.86 -32.10
C PHE A 36 14.77 -39.21 -32.22
N PHE A 37 13.82 -39.66 -31.40
CA PHE A 37 12.59 -38.90 -31.14
C PHE A 37 12.97 -37.61 -30.39
N VAL A 38 13.07 -36.49 -31.13
CA VAL A 38 13.07 -35.17 -30.52
C VAL A 38 11.64 -34.86 -30.09
N LEU A 39 11.27 -35.33 -28.89
CA LEU A 39 10.16 -34.74 -28.14
C LEU A 39 10.55 -33.30 -27.84
N SER A 40 10.02 -32.37 -28.65
CA SER A 40 9.99 -30.96 -28.32
C SER A 40 9.11 -30.76 -27.09
N LYS A 41 9.69 -31.00 -25.90
CA LYS A 41 9.16 -30.51 -24.64
C LYS A 41 9.15 -28.99 -24.72
N GLN A 42 8.05 -28.42 -25.23
CA GLN A 42 7.69 -27.03 -24.97
C GLN A 42 7.44 -26.91 -23.47
N LYS A 43 8.53 -26.75 -22.71
CA LYS A 43 8.48 -26.21 -21.36
C LYS A 43 7.84 -24.84 -21.51
N ARG A 44 6.56 -24.69 -21.17
CA ARG A 44 6.02 -23.39 -20.77
C ARG A 44 6.84 -23.01 -19.55
N TRP A 45 7.86 -22.17 -19.74
CA TRP A 45 8.52 -21.50 -18.65
C TRP A 45 7.42 -20.69 -17.96
N MET A 46 6.90 -21.18 -16.83
CA MET A 46 6.18 -20.32 -15.91
C MET A 46 7.12 -19.16 -15.65
N THR A 47 6.78 -17.99 -16.18
CA THR A 47 7.58 -16.79 -15.98
C THR A 47 7.51 -16.54 -14.48
N ARG A 48 8.58 -16.88 -13.75
CA ARG A 48 8.72 -16.52 -12.33
C ARG A 48 8.38 -15.04 -12.26
N SER A 49 7.32 -14.71 -11.53
CA SER A 49 6.89 -13.33 -11.38
C SER A 49 8.07 -12.54 -10.84
N ARG A 50 8.66 -11.68 -11.67
CA ARG A 50 9.78 -10.81 -11.26
C ARG A 50 9.43 -10.13 -9.95
N ARG A 51 10.32 -10.23 -8.97
CA ARG A 51 10.15 -9.61 -7.64
C ARG A 51 9.92 -8.11 -7.79
N VAL A 52 9.26 -7.48 -6.82
CA VAL A 52 8.99 -6.02 -6.83
C VAL A 52 10.28 -5.23 -7.05
N GLN A 53 11.36 -5.69 -6.41
CA GLN A 53 12.74 -5.20 -6.54
C GLN A 53 13.23 -5.15 -7.99
N GLU A 54 13.00 -6.21 -8.76
CA GLU A 54 13.43 -6.26 -10.16
C GLU A 54 12.61 -5.32 -11.05
N ARG A 55 11.36 -5.03 -10.68
CA ARG A 55 10.47 -4.12 -11.44
C ARG A 55 10.71 -2.64 -11.10
N SER A 56 11.22 -2.36 -9.91
CA SER A 56 11.44 -1.00 -9.38
C SER A 56 12.86 -0.47 -9.63
N THR A 57 13.88 -1.32 -9.75
CA THR A 57 15.30 -0.94 -9.91
C THR A 57 15.56 0.16 -10.95
N LYS A 58 14.94 0.07 -12.13
CA LYS A 58 15.11 1.05 -13.23
C LYS A 58 14.21 2.29 -13.11
N LYS A 59 13.43 2.40 -12.04
CA LYS A 59 12.43 3.44 -11.78
C LYS A 59 12.69 4.15 -10.44
N ARG A 60 13.88 4.01 -9.87
CA ARG A 60 14.22 4.58 -8.56
C ARG A 60 14.35 6.10 -8.65
N VAL A 61 13.71 6.79 -7.71
CA VAL A 61 13.76 8.25 -7.53
C VAL A 61 14.61 8.52 -6.30
N HIS A 62 15.86 8.94 -6.49
CA HIS A 62 16.82 9.10 -5.39
C HIS A 62 16.33 10.09 -4.33
N ASP A 63 15.71 11.18 -4.76
CA ASP A 63 15.24 12.23 -3.86
C ASP A 63 14.17 11.74 -2.87
N LEU A 64 13.25 10.89 -3.33
CA LEU A 64 12.21 10.30 -2.48
C LEU A 64 12.77 9.22 -1.54
N GLU A 65 13.89 8.57 -1.92
CA GLU A 65 14.62 7.70 -0.98
C GLU A 65 15.26 8.51 0.16
N ILE A 66 15.76 9.72 -0.11
CA ILE A 66 16.26 10.63 0.94
C ILE A 66 15.13 10.98 1.92
N VAL A 67 13.93 11.26 1.41
CA VAL A 67 12.76 11.54 2.26
C VAL A 67 12.46 10.37 3.21
N ILE A 68 12.49 9.13 2.72
CA ILE A 68 12.32 7.95 3.59
C ILE A 68 13.38 7.88 4.69
N GLU A 69 14.65 8.10 4.36
CA GLU A 69 15.72 8.02 5.35
C GLU A 69 15.58 9.12 6.43
N ARG A 70 15.19 10.35 6.03
CA ARG A 70 14.87 11.42 6.98
C ARG A 70 13.68 11.05 7.87
N TRP A 71 12.61 10.51 7.28
CA TRP A 71 11.42 10.08 8.01
C TRP A 71 11.73 8.96 9.02
N LYS A 72 12.56 7.97 8.66
CA LYS A 72 12.95 6.88 9.57
C LYS A 72 13.61 7.39 10.84
N ILE A 73 14.47 8.40 10.72
CA ILE A 73 15.15 8.99 11.88
C ILE A 73 14.14 9.79 12.71
N THR A 74 13.38 10.66 12.04
CA THR A 74 12.42 11.55 12.69
C THR A 74 11.33 10.77 13.43
N SER A 75 10.80 9.70 12.83
CA SER A 75 9.78 8.85 13.45
C SER A 75 10.25 8.19 14.74
N LYS A 76 11.52 7.77 14.79
CA LYS A 76 12.12 7.18 16.01
C LYS A 76 12.26 8.23 17.11
N ILE A 77 12.64 9.45 16.74
CA ILE A 77 12.80 10.55 17.68
C ILE A 77 11.44 11.01 18.22
N LEU A 78 10.45 11.18 17.34
CA LEU A 78 9.07 11.49 17.73
C LEU A 78 8.50 10.44 18.70
N PHE A 79 8.73 9.15 18.43
CA PHE A 79 8.32 8.10 19.36
C PHE A 79 8.96 8.25 20.74
N LEU A 80 10.25 8.59 20.81
CA LEU A 80 10.95 8.78 22.09
C LEU A 80 10.50 10.06 22.82
N LEU A 81 10.21 11.13 22.07
CA LEU A 81 9.62 12.35 22.61
C LEU A 81 8.23 12.06 23.22
N ASP A 82 7.37 11.31 22.51
CA ASP A 82 6.06 10.89 23.00
C ASP A 82 6.17 10.07 24.29
N VAL A 83 7.14 9.15 24.38
CA VAL A 83 7.38 8.33 25.57
C VAL A 83 7.79 9.20 26.76
N LEU A 84 8.75 10.11 26.58
CA LEU A 84 9.20 10.99 27.67
C LEU A 84 8.11 11.97 28.09
N ASN A 85 7.31 12.49 27.14
CA ASN A 85 6.22 13.42 27.44
C ASN A 85 5.12 12.82 28.32
N LYS A 86 4.98 11.48 28.34
CA LYS A 86 4.02 10.79 29.21
C LYS A 86 4.52 10.62 30.65
N GLU A 87 5.81 10.78 30.89
CA GLU A 87 6.39 10.69 32.23
C GLU A 87 6.21 12.03 32.98
N PRO A 88 5.87 12.03 34.28
CA PRO A 88 5.50 13.23 35.02
C PRO A 88 6.64 14.26 35.11
N GLU A 89 7.89 13.79 35.19
CA GLU A 89 9.08 14.64 35.21
C GLU A 89 9.70 14.84 33.82
N GLN A 90 9.13 14.21 32.77
CA GLN A 90 9.72 14.16 31.43
C GLN A 90 11.15 13.58 31.39
N VAL A 91 11.50 12.77 32.40
CA VAL A 91 12.81 12.12 32.56
C VAL A 91 12.60 10.62 32.78
N LEU A 92 13.45 9.80 32.16
CA LEU A 92 13.40 8.34 32.27
C LEU A 92 14.83 7.75 32.41
N PRO A 93 15.02 6.69 33.22
CA PRO A 93 16.29 5.97 33.25
C PRO A 93 16.66 5.39 31.87
N ALA A 94 17.92 5.46 31.47
CA ALA A 94 18.39 4.94 30.18
C ALA A 94 18.08 3.44 29.99
N ARG A 95 18.10 2.66 31.08
CA ARG A 95 17.71 1.24 31.09
C ARG A 95 16.26 1.00 30.67
N MET A 96 15.36 1.94 30.98
CA MET A 96 13.95 1.85 30.60
C MET A 96 13.76 2.27 29.14
N LEU A 97 14.56 3.23 28.64
CA LEU A 97 14.56 3.57 27.22
C LEU A 97 14.94 2.39 26.32
N GLU A 98 15.86 1.53 26.77
CA GLU A 98 16.23 0.32 26.00
C GLU A 98 15.07 -0.67 25.81
N LYS A 99 14.03 -0.64 26.66
CA LYS A 99 12.82 -1.47 26.46
C LYS A 99 12.07 -1.09 25.19
N TYR A 100 12.18 0.16 24.75
CA TYR A 100 11.53 0.67 23.55
C TYR A 100 12.28 0.40 22.24
N ARG A 101 13.41 -0.31 22.33
CA ARG A 101 14.27 -0.66 21.19
C ARG A 101 13.52 -1.36 20.04
N PRO A 102 12.63 -2.35 20.28
CA PRO A 102 11.86 -2.99 19.21
C PRO A 102 10.96 -2.00 18.47
N GLN A 103 10.29 -1.10 19.19
CA GLN A 103 9.33 -0.14 18.64
C GLN A 103 10.01 0.87 17.71
N ILE A 104 11.21 1.34 18.07
CA ILE A 104 12.01 2.25 17.22
C ILE A 104 12.85 1.51 16.17
N ASN A 105 12.72 0.19 16.06
CA ASN A 105 13.42 -0.64 15.07
C ASN A 105 14.94 -0.33 15.03
N LEU A 106 15.59 -0.27 16.20
CA LEU A 106 17.05 -0.11 16.30
C LEU A 106 17.75 -1.47 16.36
N LEU A 107 18.59 -1.72 15.37
CA LEU A 107 19.24 -3.02 15.19
C LEU A 107 20.50 -3.12 16.03
N LYS A 108 20.81 -4.34 16.48
CA LYS A 108 22.03 -4.61 17.27
C LYS A 108 23.25 -4.39 16.36
N PRO A 109 24.35 -3.75 16.85
CA PRO A 109 24.68 -3.48 18.25
C PRO A 109 24.27 -2.08 18.77
N HIS A 110 23.59 -1.24 17.99
CA HIS A 110 23.31 0.15 18.39
C HIS A 110 22.38 0.23 19.61
N LYS A 111 22.75 0.98 20.65
CA LYS A 111 21.93 1.23 21.84
C LYS A 111 20.97 2.40 21.61
N VAL A 112 19.83 2.39 22.30
CA VAL A 112 18.87 3.51 22.30
C VAL A 112 19.55 4.74 22.90
N PHE A 113 20.31 4.55 23.98
CA PHE A 113 21.08 5.64 24.59
C PHE A 113 22.05 6.32 23.61
N ASP A 114 22.76 5.54 22.78
CA ASP A 114 23.69 6.07 21.76
C ASP A 114 22.97 6.74 20.58
N PHE A 115 21.70 6.40 20.35
CA PHE A 115 20.86 7.05 19.35
C PHE A 115 20.41 8.43 19.85
N VAL A 116 19.94 8.47 21.10
CA VAL A 116 19.50 9.70 21.79
C VAL A 116 20.65 10.70 21.95
N SER A 117 21.86 10.22 22.30
CA SER A 117 23.04 11.07 22.48
C SER A 117 23.44 11.86 21.23
N LYS A 118 23.01 11.43 20.04
CA LYS A 118 23.24 12.17 18.79
C LYS A 118 22.29 13.34 18.59
N SER A 119 21.30 13.54 19.46
CA SER A 119 20.35 14.66 19.37
C SER A 119 20.32 15.47 20.68
N PRO A 120 21.45 16.08 21.09
CA PRO A 120 21.57 16.78 22.37
C PRO A 120 20.69 18.04 22.48
N LYS A 121 20.18 18.55 21.35
CA LYS A 121 19.22 19.67 21.34
C LYS A 121 17.80 19.24 21.73
N LEU A 122 17.50 17.95 21.64
CA LEU A 122 16.19 17.39 21.97
C LEU A 122 16.19 16.64 23.30
N PHE A 123 17.33 16.04 23.67
CA PHE A 123 17.44 15.19 24.85
C PHE A 123 18.59 15.63 25.76
N GLU A 124 18.32 15.69 27.06
CA GLU A 124 19.31 15.96 28.10
C GLU A 124 19.73 14.64 28.76
N LEU A 125 21.02 14.33 28.70
CA LEU A 125 21.56 13.09 29.26
C LEU A 125 22.30 13.39 30.56
N TYR A 126 21.91 12.71 31.64
CA TYR A 126 22.48 12.90 32.96
C TYR A 126 23.02 11.59 33.52
N ARG A 127 23.95 11.69 34.46
CA ARG A 127 24.38 10.56 35.29
C ARG A 127 24.19 10.92 36.75
N ASP A 128 23.49 10.05 37.48
CA ASP A 128 23.35 10.18 38.92
C ASP A 128 24.70 9.92 39.63
N LYS A 129 24.82 10.30 40.90
CA LYS A 129 25.98 10.03 41.76
C LYS A 129 26.34 8.54 41.83
N LYS A 130 25.36 7.66 41.60
CA LYS A 130 25.54 6.19 41.51
C LYS A 130 25.99 5.70 40.12
N GLY A 131 26.25 6.60 39.17
CA GLY A 131 26.64 6.28 37.79
C GLY A 131 25.50 5.85 36.87
N LEU A 132 24.24 5.89 37.34
CA LEU A 132 23.07 5.54 36.54
C LEU A 132 22.77 6.64 35.53
N ALA A 133 22.63 6.26 34.25
CA ALA A 133 22.31 7.20 33.18
C ALA A 133 20.80 7.46 33.08
N TRP A 134 20.44 8.72 32.92
CA TRP A 134 19.07 9.22 32.76
C TRP A 134 18.97 10.05 31.48
N CYS A 135 17.77 10.13 30.93
CA CYS A 135 17.46 10.91 29.74
C CYS A 135 16.21 11.73 30.01
N GLY A 136 16.30 13.04 29.83
CA GLY A 136 15.18 13.98 29.91
C GLY A 136 14.95 14.70 28.59
N LEU A 137 13.84 15.44 28.52
CA LEU A 137 13.59 16.40 27.46
C LEU A 137 14.35 17.69 27.72
N THR A 138 14.89 18.30 26.65
CA THR A 138 15.37 19.69 26.75
C THR A 138 14.19 20.65 26.86
N LYS A 139 14.44 21.86 27.38
CA LYS A 139 13.45 22.97 27.31
C LYS A 139 12.98 23.23 25.87
N GLN A 140 13.89 23.12 24.91
CA GLN A 140 13.57 23.29 23.49
C GLN A 140 12.63 22.18 22.99
N ALA A 141 12.84 20.92 23.38
CA ALA A 141 11.96 19.82 23.03
C ALA A 141 10.57 19.97 23.68
N ALA A 142 10.50 20.40 24.94
CA ALA A 142 9.24 20.68 25.60
C ALA A 142 8.43 21.78 24.88
N CYS A 143 9.09 22.88 24.47
CA CYS A 143 8.44 23.92 23.67
C CYS A 143 7.93 23.39 22.32
N LEU A 144 8.67 22.50 21.66
CA LEU A 144 8.24 21.89 20.39
C LEU A 144 7.02 20.98 20.58
N LEU A 145 6.93 20.25 21.68
CA LEU A 145 5.75 19.42 21.98
C LEU A 145 4.51 20.29 22.25
N GLU A 146 4.68 21.45 22.86
CA GLU A 146 3.57 22.39 23.05
C GLU A 146 3.15 23.03 21.72
N GLU A 147 4.12 23.38 20.85
CA GLU A 147 3.84 23.81 19.47
C GLU A 147 3.06 22.73 18.70
N GLU A 148 3.42 21.45 18.86
CA GLU A 148 2.70 20.33 18.24
C GLU A 148 1.22 20.31 18.65
N LYS A 149 0.92 20.40 19.94
CA LYS A 149 -0.46 20.39 20.44
C LYS A 149 -1.28 21.52 19.85
N MET A 150 -0.73 22.74 19.84
CA MET A 150 -1.39 23.92 19.25
C MET A 150 -1.67 23.73 17.76
N LEU A 151 -0.73 23.17 17.01
CA LEU A 151 -0.91 22.87 15.59
C LEU A 151 -1.96 21.76 15.37
N MET A 152 -2.00 20.75 16.22
CA MET A 152 -2.99 19.68 16.16
C MET A 152 -4.39 20.20 16.47
N ASP A 153 -4.54 21.09 17.46
CA ASP A 153 -5.81 21.73 17.81
C ASP A 153 -6.35 22.57 16.65
N GLY A 154 -5.50 23.38 16.00
CA GLY A 154 -5.89 24.17 14.83
C GLY A 154 -6.22 23.34 13.58
N ARG A 155 -5.91 22.03 13.58
CA ARG A 155 -6.15 21.13 12.45
C ARG A 155 -7.37 20.22 12.66
N LYS A 156 -8.00 20.23 13.83
CA LYS A 156 -9.09 19.28 14.16
C LYS A 156 -10.19 19.25 13.10
N ASP A 157 -10.65 20.41 12.64
CA ASP A 157 -11.70 20.51 11.62
C ASP A 157 -11.27 19.92 10.27
N LYS A 158 -10.02 20.15 9.86
CA LYS A 158 -9.49 19.61 8.60
C LYS A 158 -9.34 18.09 8.66
N VAL A 159 -8.96 17.56 9.82
CA VAL A 159 -8.90 16.11 10.04
C VAL A 159 -10.31 15.52 10.04
N ALA A 160 -11.31 16.22 10.60
CA ALA A 160 -12.72 15.82 10.55
C ALA A 160 -13.24 15.76 9.10
N GLU A 161 -12.90 16.74 8.26
CA GLU A 161 -13.17 16.71 6.82
C GLU A 161 -12.58 15.44 6.17
N TYR A 162 -11.30 15.14 6.42
CA TYR A 162 -10.65 13.97 5.82
C TYR A 162 -11.24 12.64 6.28
N VAL A 163 -11.54 12.50 7.58
CA VAL A 163 -12.20 11.30 8.11
C VAL A 163 -13.59 11.14 7.50
N THR A 164 -14.35 12.23 7.37
CA THR A 164 -15.67 12.23 6.73
C THR A 164 -15.58 11.82 5.26
N ARG A 165 -14.62 12.38 4.51
CA ARG A 165 -14.36 12.00 3.12
C ARG A 165 -13.94 10.54 2.98
N MET A 166 -13.14 10.01 3.89
CA MET A 166 -12.81 8.58 3.94
C MET A 166 -14.08 7.72 4.13
N LEU A 167 -15.00 8.12 5.01
CA LEU A 167 -16.29 7.44 5.17
C LEU A 167 -17.15 7.54 3.91
N MET A 168 -17.21 8.72 3.27
CA MET A 168 -17.96 8.93 2.03
C MET A 168 -17.44 8.09 0.86
N MET A 169 -16.14 7.77 0.81
CA MET A 169 -15.57 6.87 -0.20
C MET A 169 -15.87 5.38 0.07
N SER A 170 -16.22 5.02 1.31
CA SER A 170 -16.47 3.63 1.69
C SER A 170 -17.85 3.15 1.23
N GLN A 171 -17.91 1.90 0.78
CA GLN A 171 -19.14 1.31 0.22
C GLN A 171 -20.29 1.34 1.23
N ASP A 172 -20.02 0.93 2.47
CA ASP A 172 -21.02 0.84 3.53
C ASP A 172 -21.11 2.13 4.36
N ARG A 173 -20.43 3.20 3.94
CA ARG A 173 -20.33 4.49 4.67
C ARG A 173 -19.85 4.33 6.12
N THR A 174 -19.17 3.22 6.38
CA THR A 174 -18.69 2.81 7.69
C THR A 174 -17.26 2.32 7.56
N LEU A 175 -16.45 2.62 8.57
CA LEU A 175 -15.06 2.17 8.66
C LEU A 175 -14.74 1.73 10.08
N ARG A 176 -14.01 0.63 10.22
CA ARG A 176 -13.53 0.16 11.53
C ARG A 176 -12.67 1.23 12.20
N LEU A 177 -12.95 1.48 13.48
CA LEU A 177 -12.24 2.51 14.24
C LEU A 177 -10.74 2.23 14.34
N ASP A 178 -10.37 0.96 14.59
CA ASP A 178 -8.97 0.52 14.62
C ASP A 178 -8.24 0.81 13.31
N LYS A 179 -8.93 0.65 12.17
CA LYS A 179 -8.33 0.91 10.87
C LYS A 179 -8.00 2.38 10.72
N ILE A 180 -8.87 3.30 11.13
CA ILE A 180 -8.59 4.74 11.08
C ILE A 180 -7.48 5.11 12.08
N ALA A 181 -7.53 4.57 13.30
CA ALA A 181 -6.54 4.83 14.34
C ALA A 181 -5.12 4.43 13.92
N ASN A 182 -4.95 3.42 13.08
CA ASN A 182 -3.65 3.02 12.55
C ASN A 182 -2.99 4.10 11.65
N PHE A 183 -3.76 5.08 11.16
CA PHE A 183 -3.30 6.16 10.27
C PHE A 183 -3.09 7.47 11.02
N ARG A 184 -3.18 7.45 12.35
CA ARG A 184 -3.21 8.70 13.14
C ARG A 184 -2.00 9.59 12.83
N ARG A 185 -0.80 9.00 12.71
CA ARG A 185 0.44 9.76 12.53
C ARG A 185 0.60 10.32 11.11
N GLU A 186 -0.02 9.67 10.13
CA GLU A 186 0.01 10.06 8.71
C GLU A 186 -1.06 11.12 8.40
N LEU A 187 -2.25 11.00 8.97
CA LEU A 187 -3.36 11.94 8.79
C LEU A 187 -3.29 13.15 9.72
N GLY A 188 -2.58 13.03 10.84
CA GLY A 188 -2.50 14.08 11.87
C GLY A 188 -3.67 14.00 12.84
N ILE A 189 -4.17 12.79 13.12
CA ILE A 189 -5.23 12.55 14.09
C ILE A 189 -4.62 12.58 15.50
N PRO A 190 -5.25 13.27 16.46
CA PRO A 190 -4.70 13.41 17.81
C PRO A 190 -4.79 12.11 18.62
N SER A 191 -4.09 12.04 19.75
CA SER A 191 -3.93 10.78 20.52
C SER A 191 -5.19 10.37 21.29
N ASP A 192 -6.00 11.35 21.65
CA ASP A 192 -7.33 11.29 22.26
C ASP A 192 -8.43 10.93 21.23
N PHE A 193 -8.06 10.50 20.02
CA PHE A 193 -8.97 10.14 18.94
C PHE A 193 -10.16 9.32 19.42
N ARG A 194 -9.89 8.22 20.13
CA ARG A 194 -10.91 7.24 20.55
C ARG A 194 -11.84 7.74 21.65
N THR A 195 -11.42 8.75 22.42
CA THR A 195 -12.08 9.13 23.68
C THR A 195 -12.78 10.48 23.61
N GLU A 196 -12.14 11.50 23.05
CA GLU A 196 -12.66 12.87 23.07
C GLU A 196 -12.97 13.35 21.64
N TRP A 197 -11.99 13.26 20.76
CA TRP A 197 -12.07 13.87 19.43
C TRP A 197 -13.22 13.34 18.56
N ILE A 198 -13.54 12.04 18.61
CA ILE A 198 -14.65 11.46 17.82
C ILE A 198 -16.00 12.08 18.20
N HIS A 199 -16.18 12.48 19.46
CA HIS A 199 -17.43 13.05 19.95
C HIS A 199 -17.54 14.56 19.69
N MET A 200 -16.49 15.20 19.18
CA MET A 200 -16.49 16.63 18.85
C MET A 200 -17.25 16.96 17.56
N PHE A 201 -17.45 15.98 16.67
CA PHE A 201 -18.02 16.17 15.33
C PHE A 201 -19.26 15.28 15.06
N PRO A 202 -20.28 15.31 15.93
CA PRO A 202 -21.47 14.44 15.82
C PRO A 202 -22.30 14.71 14.56
N GLU A 203 -22.19 15.89 13.96
CA GLU A 203 -22.84 16.25 12.70
C GLU A 203 -22.27 15.51 11.48
N HIS A 204 -21.04 15.01 11.59
CA HIS A 204 -20.33 14.37 10.48
C HIS A 204 -20.36 12.86 10.59
N PHE A 205 -20.05 12.32 11.77
CA PHE A 205 -19.97 10.89 11.98
C PHE A 205 -20.29 10.48 13.41
N THR A 206 -20.68 9.23 13.58
CA THR A 206 -21.07 8.64 14.87
C THR A 206 -20.38 7.30 15.10
N LEU A 207 -20.20 6.94 16.37
CA LEU A 207 -19.59 5.69 16.78
C LEU A 207 -20.67 4.62 16.94
N ILE A 208 -20.56 3.53 16.19
CA ILE A 208 -21.46 2.37 16.27
C ILE A 208 -20.68 1.10 16.62
N LYS A 209 -21.36 0.12 17.22
CA LYS A 209 -20.78 -1.20 17.53
C LYS A 209 -21.47 -2.26 16.68
N ILE A 210 -20.70 -2.90 15.81
CA ILE A 210 -21.17 -4.02 14.97
C ILE A 210 -20.42 -5.26 15.46
N ASN A 211 -21.15 -6.25 15.98
CA ASN A 211 -20.58 -7.49 16.52
C ASN A 211 -19.49 -7.26 17.58
N GLY A 212 -19.69 -6.28 18.47
CA GLY A 212 -18.73 -5.91 19.51
C GLY A 212 -17.53 -5.09 19.02
N ILE A 213 -17.39 -4.86 17.71
CA ILE A 213 -16.30 -4.07 17.13
C ILE A 213 -16.78 -2.65 16.84
N GLU A 214 -15.98 -1.67 17.27
CA GLU A 214 -16.25 -0.26 17.06
C GLU A 214 -16.00 0.17 15.60
N HIS A 215 -17.00 0.80 15.02
CA HIS A 215 -17.00 1.37 13.68
C HIS A 215 -17.44 2.82 13.74
N LEU A 216 -16.89 3.62 12.83
CA LEU A 216 -17.32 4.98 12.60
C LEU A 216 -18.28 4.97 11.41
N GLU A 217 -19.46 5.57 11.56
CA GLU A 217 -20.51 5.67 10.54
C GLU A 217 -20.70 7.12 10.12
N LEU A 218 -20.89 7.35 8.82
CA LEU A 218 -21.24 8.65 8.28
C LEU A 218 -22.66 9.06 8.68
N VAL A 219 -22.82 10.19 9.36
CA VAL A 219 -24.15 10.74 9.73
C VAL A 219 -24.76 11.50 8.57
N ARG A 220 -24.00 12.42 7.96
CA ARG A 220 -24.50 13.31 6.91
C ARG A 220 -23.54 13.34 5.73
N TRP A 221 -24.09 13.17 4.53
CA TRP A 221 -23.37 13.40 3.29
C TRP A 221 -23.16 14.90 3.06
N ASN A 222 -21.91 15.32 2.89
CA ASN A 222 -21.56 16.69 2.54
C ASN A 222 -21.09 16.77 1.08
N SER A 223 -21.96 17.28 0.19
CA SER A 223 -21.65 17.41 -1.24
C SER A 223 -20.49 18.37 -1.51
N ASP A 224 -20.26 19.37 -0.66
CA ASP A 224 -19.16 20.32 -0.82
C ASP A 224 -17.79 19.66 -0.60
N TRP A 225 -17.77 18.55 0.15
CA TRP A 225 -16.57 17.74 0.40
C TRP A 225 -16.42 16.57 -0.58
N ALA A 226 -17.45 16.29 -1.38
CA ALA A 226 -17.47 15.20 -2.37
C ALA A 226 -16.72 15.55 -3.67
N VAL A 227 -15.60 16.30 -3.54
CA VAL A 227 -14.74 16.70 -4.65
C VAL A 227 -13.31 16.33 -4.32
N THR A 228 -12.69 15.52 -5.17
CA THR A 228 -11.31 15.05 -4.98
C THR A 228 -10.29 16.17 -5.13
N GLU A 229 -9.11 15.97 -4.54
CA GLU A 229 -8.00 16.93 -4.72
C GLU A 229 -7.53 16.99 -6.18
N LEU A 230 -7.73 15.91 -6.94
CA LEU A 230 -7.47 15.88 -8.37
C LEU A 230 -8.49 16.70 -9.17
N GLU A 231 -9.78 16.58 -8.87
CA GLU A 231 -10.85 17.37 -9.50
C GLU A 231 -10.68 18.87 -9.19
N LYS A 232 -10.41 19.22 -7.92
CA LYS A 232 -10.14 20.62 -7.52
C LYS A 232 -9.01 21.25 -8.34
N ARG A 233 -7.92 20.51 -8.55
CA ARG A 233 -6.82 20.99 -9.39
C ARG A 233 -7.25 21.19 -10.84
N ALA A 234 -7.96 20.21 -11.41
CA ALA A 234 -8.41 20.30 -12.78
C ALA A 234 -9.34 21.50 -13.02
N LEU A 235 -10.20 21.84 -12.05
CA LEU A 235 -11.03 23.04 -12.10
C LEU A 235 -10.19 24.32 -12.17
N ILE A 236 -9.15 24.45 -11.34
CA ILE A 236 -8.24 25.60 -11.35
C ILE A 236 -7.49 25.69 -12.70
N GLU A 237 -7.09 24.56 -13.29
CA GLU A 237 -6.42 24.51 -14.59
C GLU A 237 -7.39 24.85 -15.76
N ASN A 238 -8.66 24.45 -15.66
CA ASN A 238 -9.72 24.80 -16.62
C ASN A 238 -9.97 26.31 -16.63
N GLU A 239 -10.08 26.93 -15.45
CA GLU A 239 -10.25 28.39 -15.30
C GLU A 239 -9.08 29.17 -15.93
N ASN A 240 -7.88 28.61 -15.85
CA ASN A 240 -6.68 29.15 -16.50
C ASN A 240 -6.58 28.83 -18.00
N GLY A 241 -7.62 28.23 -18.59
CA GLY A 241 -7.74 27.96 -20.04
C GLY A 241 -6.92 26.79 -20.55
N GLN A 242 -6.45 25.88 -19.69
CA GLN A 242 -5.54 24.78 -20.06
C GLN A 242 -6.26 23.49 -20.47
N ASN A 243 -7.50 23.26 -20.03
CA ASN A 243 -8.26 22.04 -20.26
C ASN A 243 -9.69 22.41 -20.71
N LYS A 244 -10.20 21.75 -21.76
CA LYS A 244 -11.47 22.12 -22.43
C LYS A 244 -12.64 21.17 -22.13
N ASP A 245 -12.37 19.96 -21.65
CA ASP A 245 -13.40 18.93 -21.42
C ASP A 245 -13.58 18.65 -19.92
N PRO A 246 -14.78 18.90 -19.33
CA PRO A 246 -15.05 18.67 -17.91
C PRO A 246 -14.90 17.22 -17.44
N TYR A 247 -14.93 16.27 -18.38
CA TYR A 247 -14.91 14.83 -18.11
C TYR A 247 -13.51 14.21 -18.19
N GLU A 248 -12.51 14.96 -18.64
CA GLU A 248 -11.12 14.54 -18.66
C GLU A 248 -10.37 15.18 -17.50
N VAL A 249 -10.25 14.45 -16.39
CA VAL A 249 -9.43 14.82 -15.25
C VAL A 249 -8.09 14.08 -15.35
N PRO A 250 -7.05 14.66 -15.99
CA PRO A 250 -5.77 13.99 -16.18
C PRO A 250 -4.99 13.91 -14.87
N PHE A 251 -4.33 12.78 -14.65
CA PHE A 251 -3.36 12.67 -13.55
C PHE A 251 -2.08 13.41 -13.91
N PRO A 252 -1.53 14.28 -13.05
CA PRO A 252 -0.20 14.82 -13.27
C PRO A 252 0.82 13.70 -13.09
N MET A 253 1.72 13.59 -14.06
CA MET A 253 2.73 12.55 -14.06
C MET A 253 4.13 13.16 -14.02
N LYS A 254 4.96 12.67 -13.09
CA LYS A 254 6.39 12.99 -13.03
C LYS A 254 7.19 11.71 -13.22
N PHE A 255 8.09 11.74 -14.19
CA PHE A 255 8.99 10.61 -14.47
C PHE A 255 10.41 10.97 -14.04
N PRO A 256 11.18 10.02 -13.48
CA PRO A 256 12.55 10.29 -13.13
C PRO A 256 13.38 10.55 -14.39
N SER A 257 14.33 11.48 -14.30
CA SER A 257 15.15 11.95 -15.42
C SER A 257 15.94 10.84 -16.13
N ASN A 258 16.26 9.76 -15.43
CA ASN A 258 16.94 8.58 -15.97
C ASN A 258 16.01 7.61 -16.73
N PHE A 259 14.71 7.88 -16.81
CA PHE A 259 13.73 6.97 -17.42
C PHE A 259 13.71 7.07 -18.96
N LYS A 260 14.67 6.42 -19.62
CA LYS A 260 14.84 6.45 -21.09
C LYS A 260 13.74 5.74 -21.91
N LYS A 261 12.73 5.12 -21.27
CA LYS A 261 11.73 4.26 -21.95
C LYS A 261 10.33 4.87 -22.04
N LEU A 262 10.20 6.18 -21.83
CA LEU A 262 8.90 6.85 -21.85
C LEU A 262 8.17 6.65 -23.20
N PHE A 263 8.89 6.74 -24.33
CA PHE A 263 8.33 6.52 -25.67
C PHE A 263 7.62 5.16 -25.84
N ARG A 264 8.10 4.10 -25.16
CA ARG A 264 7.50 2.75 -25.24
C ARG A 264 6.23 2.61 -24.41
N ILE A 265 5.98 3.52 -23.47
CA ILE A 265 4.86 3.48 -22.53
C ILE A 265 3.87 4.62 -22.82
N GLY A 266 4.25 5.62 -23.61
CA GLY A 266 3.44 6.79 -23.95
C GLY A 266 2.02 6.45 -24.41
N GLY A 267 1.85 5.54 -25.37
CA GLY A 267 0.50 5.14 -25.82
C GLY A 267 -0.35 4.47 -24.74
N LYS A 268 0.26 3.78 -23.77
CA LYS A 268 -0.46 3.19 -22.63
C LYS A 268 -0.84 4.24 -21.59
N ILE A 269 -0.01 5.28 -21.43
CA ILE A 269 -0.30 6.42 -20.57
C ILE A 269 -1.45 7.23 -21.17
N ASP A 270 -1.39 7.54 -22.46
CA ASP A 270 -2.43 8.27 -23.18
C ASP A 270 -3.78 7.54 -23.12
N HIS A 271 -3.78 6.24 -23.41
CA HIS A 271 -4.98 5.42 -23.26
C HIS A 271 -5.52 5.44 -21.81
N PHE A 272 -4.65 5.39 -20.80
CA PHE A 272 -5.09 5.47 -19.40
C PHE A 272 -5.69 6.83 -19.03
N GLN A 273 -5.12 7.92 -19.52
CA GLN A 273 -5.64 9.26 -19.26
C GLN A 273 -7.04 9.44 -19.88
N LYS A 274 -7.29 8.87 -21.06
CA LYS A 274 -8.57 8.92 -21.79
C LYS A 274 -9.70 8.04 -21.23
N ILE A 275 -9.39 7.06 -20.38
CA ILE A 275 -10.45 6.26 -19.72
C ILE A 275 -11.35 7.23 -18.92
N PRO A 276 -12.68 7.06 -18.88
CA PRO A 276 -13.56 7.93 -18.10
C PRO A 276 -13.12 8.02 -16.63
N TYR A 277 -13.10 9.25 -16.09
CA TYR A 277 -12.85 9.47 -14.68
C TYR A 277 -14.13 9.16 -13.89
N VAL A 278 -14.03 8.29 -12.89
CA VAL A 278 -15.11 7.97 -11.96
C VAL A 278 -14.69 8.43 -10.58
N SER A 279 -15.46 9.35 -10.00
CA SER A 279 -15.17 9.92 -8.68
C SER A 279 -15.21 8.84 -7.59
N PRO A 280 -14.35 8.91 -6.57
CA PRO A 280 -14.43 8.04 -5.40
C PRO A 280 -15.75 8.15 -4.64
N TYR A 281 -16.37 9.35 -4.70
CA TYR A 281 -17.60 9.68 -3.98
C TYR A 281 -18.88 9.30 -4.72
N THR A 282 -18.79 8.76 -5.94
CA THR A 282 -19.94 8.24 -6.67
C THR A 282 -20.09 6.75 -6.46
N ASP A 283 -21.33 6.28 -6.43
CA ASP A 283 -21.64 4.85 -6.34
C ASP A 283 -21.08 4.13 -7.56
N ALA A 284 -20.21 3.16 -7.31
CA ALA A 284 -19.48 2.43 -8.35
C ALA A 284 -19.85 0.94 -8.37
N ASN A 285 -21.07 0.61 -7.93
CA ASN A 285 -21.51 -0.78 -7.86
C ASN A 285 -21.63 -1.43 -9.24
N ASP A 286 -21.87 -0.63 -10.27
CA ASP A 286 -22.00 -1.07 -11.66
C ASP A 286 -20.66 -1.34 -12.35
N LEU A 287 -19.53 -0.96 -11.71
CA LEU A 287 -18.21 -1.23 -12.29
C LEU A 287 -17.84 -2.69 -12.18
N VAL A 288 -17.55 -3.30 -13.33
CA VAL A 288 -17.12 -4.70 -13.41
C VAL A 288 -15.68 -4.84 -12.87
N PRO A 289 -15.43 -5.68 -11.85
CA PRO A 289 -14.08 -5.91 -11.36
C PRO A 289 -13.11 -6.38 -12.45
N GLY A 290 -12.00 -5.67 -12.60
CA GLY A 290 -10.98 -5.97 -13.62
C GLY A 290 -11.16 -5.21 -14.95
N SER A 291 -12.21 -4.39 -15.08
CA SER A 291 -12.32 -3.43 -16.18
C SER A 291 -11.26 -2.31 -16.04
N PRO A 292 -10.88 -1.64 -17.15
CA PRO A 292 -9.96 -0.51 -17.09
C PRO A 292 -10.51 0.67 -16.28
N GLU A 293 -11.82 0.89 -16.25
CA GLU A 293 -12.50 1.90 -15.42
C GLU A 293 -12.39 1.55 -13.93
N PHE A 294 -12.58 0.28 -13.57
CA PHE A 294 -12.42 -0.21 -12.20
C PHE A 294 -10.98 -0.01 -11.70
N ASP A 295 -9.99 -0.37 -12.53
CA ASP A 295 -8.58 -0.13 -12.23
C ASP A 295 -8.25 1.37 -12.11
N LYS A 296 -8.85 2.22 -12.97
CA LYS A 296 -8.67 3.69 -12.89
C LYS A 296 -9.29 4.26 -11.62
N ARG A 297 -10.51 3.87 -11.25
CA ARG A 297 -11.15 4.30 -10.00
C ARG A 297 -10.30 3.93 -8.78
N ALA A 298 -9.71 2.73 -8.75
CA ALA A 298 -8.81 2.35 -7.66
C ALA A 298 -7.56 3.26 -7.59
N VAL A 299 -7.02 3.70 -8.73
CA VAL A 299 -5.94 4.68 -8.78
C VAL A 299 -6.40 6.04 -8.25
N VAL A 300 -7.62 6.48 -8.58
CA VAL A 300 -8.20 7.73 -8.04
C VAL A 300 -8.33 7.64 -6.51
N ILE A 301 -8.87 6.54 -5.97
CA ILE A 301 -9.02 6.34 -4.51
C ILE A 301 -7.66 6.36 -3.81
N MET A 302 -6.66 5.66 -4.35
CA MET A 302 -5.31 5.67 -3.77
C MET A 302 -4.70 7.07 -3.81
N HIS A 303 -4.93 7.83 -4.89
CA HIS A 303 -4.48 9.20 -5.01
C HIS A 303 -5.13 10.11 -3.97
N GLU A 304 -6.45 9.98 -3.80
CA GLU A 304 -7.22 10.74 -2.82
C GLU A 304 -6.80 10.43 -1.38
N LEU A 305 -6.67 9.14 -1.01
CA LEU A 305 -6.21 8.73 0.32
C LEU A 305 -4.80 9.23 0.63
N LEU A 306 -3.89 9.16 -0.34
CA LEU A 306 -2.55 9.72 -0.17
C LEU A 306 -2.59 11.24 -0.03
N SER A 307 -3.53 11.91 -0.69
CA SER A 307 -3.71 13.36 -0.59
C SER A 307 -4.14 13.81 0.81
N PHE A 308 -4.83 12.98 1.59
CA PHE A 308 -5.17 13.30 2.98
C PHE A 308 -3.96 13.22 3.94
N THR A 309 -2.95 12.43 3.58
CA THR A 309 -1.76 12.29 4.42
C THR A 309 -0.92 13.57 4.40
N MET A 310 -0.38 13.97 5.55
CA MET A 310 0.40 15.20 5.70
C MET A 310 1.63 15.23 4.78
N GLU A 311 2.33 14.10 4.66
CA GLU A 311 3.52 13.98 3.82
C GLU A 311 3.19 13.46 2.40
N LYS A 312 1.92 13.31 2.02
CA LYS A 312 1.52 12.74 0.70
C LYS A 312 2.17 11.38 0.42
N ARG A 313 2.31 10.59 1.48
CA ARG A 313 3.03 9.31 1.54
C ARG A 313 2.37 8.37 2.55
N LEU A 314 2.34 7.09 2.23
CA LEU A 314 1.74 6.06 3.08
C LEU A 314 2.45 4.71 2.94
N VAL A 315 2.36 3.84 3.94
CA VAL A 315 2.80 2.43 3.83
C VAL A 315 1.82 1.67 2.93
N THR A 316 2.30 0.77 2.08
CA THR A 316 1.43 0.00 1.17
C THR A 316 0.40 -0.86 1.89
N ASP A 317 0.77 -1.39 3.06
CA ASP A 317 -0.07 -2.30 3.85
C ASP A 317 -1.34 -1.58 4.32
N HIS A 318 -1.22 -0.29 4.64
CA HIS A 318 -2.35 0.55 4.99
C HIS A 318 -3.37 0.67 3.85
N LEU A 319 -2.93 0.79 2.60
CA LEU A 319 -3.83 0.78 1.44
C LEU A 319 -4.53 -0.58 1.26
N THR A 320 -3.82 -1.70 1.51
CA THR A 320 -4.41 -3.03 1.39
C THR A 320 -5.43 -3.33 2.50
N HIS A 321 -5.29 -2.71 3.67
CA HIS A 321 -6.25 -2.85 4.78
C HIS A 321 -7.65 -2.29 4.45
N PHE A 322 -7.75 -1.26 3.61
CA PHE A 322 -9.04 -0.67 3.19
C PHE A 322 -9.57 -1.23 1.86
N ARG A 323 -8.96 -2.30 1.34
CA ARG A 323 -9.30 -2.83 0.02
C ARG A 323 -10.76 -3.22 -0.12
N ARG A 324 -11.36 -3.80 0.93
CA ARG A 324 -12.76 -4.27 0.90
C ARG A 324 -13.70 -3.09 0.92
N GLU A 325 -13.48 -2.16 1.85
CA GLU A 325 -14.30 -0.98 2.10
C GLU A 325 -14.37 -0.06 0.89
N TYR A 326 -13.28 0.08 0.13
CA TYR A 326 -13.23 0.93 -1.06
C TYR A 326 -13.42 0.19 -2.39
N ARG A 327 -13.76 -1.10 -2.35
CA ARG A 327 -13.87 -1.99 -3.53
C ARG A 327 -12.65 -1.90 -4.47
N MET A 328 -11.45 -2.11 -3.93
CA MET A 328 -10.21 -2.07 -4.71
C MET A 328 -9.74 -3.46 -5.20
N PRO A 329 -9.01 -3.53 -6.32
CA PRO A 329 -8.43 -4.77 -6.84
C PRO A 329 -7.50 -5.49 -5.85
N GLN A 330 -7.46 -6.84 -5.91
CA GLN A 330 -6.58 -7.66 -5.06
C GLN A 330 -5.09 -7.32 -5.23
N LYS A 331 -4.66 -6.99 -6.45
CA LYS A 331 -3.24 -6.79 -6.81
C LYS A 331 -2.85 -5.30 -6.81
N LEU A 332 -3.13 -4.58 -5.72
CA LEU A 332 -2.84 -3.13 -5.58
C LEU A 332 -1.38 -2.78 -5.91
N MET A 333 -0.42 -3.56 -5.42
CA MET A 333 1.01 -3.34 -5.72
C MET A 333 1.30 -3.32 -7.23
N ARG A 334 0.57 -4.13 -8.03
CA ARG A 334 0.74 -4.15 -9.49
C ARG A 334 0.25 -2.84 -10.12
N LEU A 335 -0.82 -2.24 -9.59
CA LEU A 335 -1.32 -0.95 -10.04
C LEU A 335 -0.33 0.16 -9.70
N LEU A 336 0.15 0.22 -8.46
CA LEU A 336 1.16 1.20 -8.04
C LEU A 336 2.41 1.18 -8.93
N LEU A 337 2.94 -0.02 -9.20
CA LEU A 337 4.13 -0.18 -10.06
C LEU A 337 3.86 0.06 -11.56
N LYS A 338 2.62 -0.13 -12.00
CA LYS A 338 2.16 0.16 -13.38
C LYS A 338 2.07 1.67 -13.58
N HIS A 339 1.51 2.40 -12.62
CA HIS A 339 1.28 3.84 -12.66
C HIS A 339 2.40 4.62 -11.94
N PHE A 340 3.66 4.28 -12.26
CA PHE A 340 4.83 4.82 -11.57
C PHE A 340 5.13 6.31 -11.83
N GLY A 341 4.42 6.91 -12.79
CA GLY A 341 4.45 8.36 -13.04
C GLY A 341 3.56 9.15 -12.09
N ILE A 342 2.61 8.48 -11.43
CA ILE A 342 1.70 9.05 -10.41
C ILE A 342 2.19 8.66 -9.02
N PHE A 343 2.55 7.38 -8.87
CA PHE A 343 3.01 6.81 -7.61
C PHE A 343 4.47 6.41 -7.67
N TYR A 344 5.23 6.72 -6.63
CA TYR A 344 6.54 6.11 -6.43
C TYR A 344 6.49 5.15 -5.26
N VAL A 345 6.96 3.91 -5.47
CA VAL A 345 7.05 2.89 -4.41
C VAL A 345 8.51 2.73 -3.99
N SER A 346 8.81 3.14 -2.76
CA SER A 346 10.12 2.95 -2.15
C SER A 346 10.21 1.60 -1.45
N GLU A 347 11.32 0.91 -1.67
CA GLU A 347 11.68 -0.37 -1.05
C GLU A 347 12.62 -0.19 0.15
N ARG A 348 12.90 1.06 0.52
CA ARG A 348 13.83 1.39 1.59
C ARG A 348 13.19 1.10 2.94
N GLY A 349 13.46 -0.06 3.52
CA GLY A 349 13.05 -0.42 4.88
C GLY A 349 12.41 -1.80 4.95
N LYS A 350 11.73 -2.10 6.06
CA LYS A 350 11.01 -3.37 6.25
C LYS A 350 9.70 -3.41 5.45
N ARG A 351 9.04 -2.25 5.28
CA ARG A 351 7.77 -2.10 4.58
C ARG A 351 7.93 -1.17 3.37
N PHE A 352 7.10 -1.37 2.35
CA PHE A 352 7.08 -0.51 1.18
C PHE A 352 6.30 0.77 1.47
N HIS A 353 6.81 1.89 0.96
CA HIS A 353 6.15 3.19 1.08
C HIS A 353 5.76 3.71 -0.30
N VAL A 354 4.53 4.20 -0.43
CA VAL A 354 4.00 4.83 -1.64
C VAL A 354 4.00 6.34 -1.45
N PHE A 355 4.38 7.05 -2.49
CA PHE A 355 4.43 8.50 -2.58
C PHE A 355 3.58 8.98 -3.74
N LEU A 356 2.93 10.13 -3.60
CA LEU A 356 2.44 10.91 -4.72
C LEU A 356 3.60 11.68 -5.35
N THR A 357 3.96 11.37 -6.59
CA THR A 357 5.11 12.02 -7.24
C THR A 357 4.85 13.50 -7.50
N GLU A 358 3.61 13.86 -7.82
CA GLU A 358 3.20 15.24 -8.06
C GLU A 358 3.47 16.17 -6.87
N ALA A 359 3.34 15.66 -5.64
CA ALA A 359 3.42 16.44 -4.41
C ALA A 359 4.84 16.89 -4.05
N TYR A 360 5.86 16.34 -4.73
CA TYR A 360 7.26 16.59 -4.42
C TYR A 360 7.99 17.31 -5.54
N ALA A 361 8.86 18.25 -5.15
CA ALA A 361 9.87 18.87 -5.99
C ALA A 361 11.25 18.40 -5.48
N GLY A 362 11.80 17.37 -6.13
CA GLY A 362 12.99 16.69 -5.62
C GLY A 362 12.70 16.01 -4.27
N SER A 363 13.44 16.40 -3.23
CA SER A 363 13.33 15.81 -1.89
C SER A 363 12.43 16.61 -0.94
N GLU A 364 11.77 17.65 -1.45
CA GLU A 364 10.94 18.56 -0.65
C GLU A 364 9.47 18.48 -1.08
N LEU A 365 8.58 18.58 -0.10
CA LEU A 365 7.14 18.63 -0.33
C LEU A 365 6.77 20.04 -0.81
N ILE A 366 5.93 20.13 -1.85
CA ILE A 366 5.51 21.39 -2.46
C ILE A 366 4.59 22.16 -1.52
N GLU A 367 3.49 21.52 -1.11
CA GLU A 367 2.53 22.08 -0.16
C GLU A 367 2.86 21.55 1.24
N ARG A 368 3.43 22.41 2.09
CA ARG A 368 3.85 22.01 3.43
C ARG A 368 2.83 22.43 4.46
N ASP A 369 2.24 21.43 5.08
CA ASP A 369 1.42 21.62 6.26
C ASP A 369 2.25 22.14 7.45
N PRO A 370 1.71 22.98 8.34
CA PRO A 370 2.40 23.41 9.55
C PRO A 370 3.00 22.26 10.37
N LEU A 371 2.32 21.11 10.47
CA LEU A 371 2.84 19.92 11.15
C LEU A 371 4.03 19.29 10.43
N VAL A 372 4.07 19.37 9.09
CA VAL A 372 5.24 18.92 8.31
C VAL A 372 6.42 19.82 8.57
N ILE A 373 6.22 21.14 8.59
CA ILE A 373 7.28 22.11 8.90
C ILE A 373 7.79 21.89 10.33
N TRP A 374 6.91 21.62 11.28
CA TRP A 374 7.28 21.27 12.65
C TRP A 374 8.13 19.97 12.70
N LYS A 375 7.76 18.92 11.95
CA LYS A 375 8.58 17.70 11.83
C LYS A 375 9.95 17.99 11.21
N GLU A 376 10.01 18.88 10.22
CA GLU A 376 11.28 19.33 9.62
C GLU A 376 12.16 20.06 10.66
N LYS A 377 11.59 20.92 11.51
CA LYS A 377 12.30 21.57 12.63
C LYS A 377 12.90 20.52 13.57
N ILE A 378 12.13 19.51 13.96
CA ILE A 378 12.63 18.40 14.80
C ILE A 378 13.78 17.69 14.11
N HIS A 379 13.62 17.35 12.82
CA HIS A 379 14.67 16.70 12.04
C HIS A 379 15.98 17.51 12.00
N CYS A 380 15.90 18.83 11.85
CA CYS A 380 17.04 19.73 11.87
C CYS A 380 17.77 19.81 13.23
N LEU A 381 17.07 19.52 14.33
CA LEU A 381 17.66 19.47 15.67
C LEU A 381 18.32 18.13 15.99
N THR A 382 18.11 17.13 15.13
CA THR A 382 18.82 15.86 15.21
C THR A 382 20.25 16.04 14.72
N GLY A 383 21.24 15.44 15.39
CA GLY A 383 22.62 15.41 14.89
C GLY A 383 22.81 14.45 13.71
N TYR A 384 21.74 13.81 13.25
CA TYR A 384 21.73 12.98 12.04
C TYR A 384 21.70 13.86 10.79
N ARG A 385 22.82 14.56 10.54
CA ARG A 385 23.07 15.07 9.20
C ARG A 385 23.21 13.86 8.29
N GLY A 386 22.20 13.63 7.44
CA GLY A 386 22.26 12.62 6.39
C GLY A 386 23.64 12.67 5.76
N ASN A 387 24.35 11.54 5.77
CA ASN A 387 25.70 11.44 5.25
C ASN A 387 25.73 12.11 3.86
N LYS A 388 26.30 13.31 3.76
CA LYS A 388 26.86 13.85 2.51
C LYS A 388 28.13 13.08 2.10
N LYS A 389 28.40 11.92 2.70
CA LYS A 389 29.35 10.96 2.14
C LYS A 389 28.73 10.45 0.85
N GLY A 390 29.30 10.88 -0.27
CA GLY A 390 28.79 10.67 -1.61
C GLY A 390 28.14 9.29 -1.77
N VAL A 391 26.91 9.30 -2.29
CA VAL A 391 26.33 8.12 -2.92
C VAL A 391 27.33 7.67 -3.96
N LYS A 392 28.09 6.61 -3.66
CA LYS A 392 29.09 6.06 -4.57
C LYS A 392 28.41 5.83 -5.92
N LYS A 393 29.07 6.20 -7.02
CA LYS A 393 28.63 5.88 -8.38
C LYS A 393 28.39 4.36 -8.45
N PHE A 394 27.21 3.98 -8.92
CA PHE A 394 26.63 2.64 -8.87
C PHE A 394 27.15 1.73 -10.01
N ASP A 395 28.47 1.56 -10.14
CA ASP A 395 29.04 0.58 -11.09
C ASP A 395 29.98 -0.46 -10.44
N GLU A 396 30.06 -0.50 -9.10
CA GLU A 396 30.85 -1.51 -8.40
C GLU A 396 30.09 -2.02 -7.16
N PHE A 397 29.27 -3.04 -7.38
CA PHE A 397 28.91 -4.01 -6.36
C PHE A 397 29.14 -5.41 -6.97
N SER A 398 30.42 -5.78 -7.08
CA SER A 398 30.82 -7.18 -6.95
C SER A 398 31.10 -7.43 -5.47
N ASP A 399 30.54 -8.54 -4.97
CA ASP A 399 30.63 -8.98 -3.59
C ASP A 399 32.09 -9.17 -3.14
N THR A 400 32.57 -8.32 -2.23
CA THR A 400 33.50 -8.71 -1.14
C THR A 400 33.44 -7.67 -0.02
N GLU A 401 33.46 -8.15 1.22
CA GLU A 401 32.88 -7.56 2.43
C GLU A 401 33.56 -6.32 3.05
N GLY A 402 32.79 -5.66 3.93
CA GLY A 402 33.27 -4.64 4.87
C GLY A 402 32.25 -4.26 5.97
N SER A 403 31.67 -5.25 6.63
CA SER A 403 31.02 -5.25 7.97
C SER A 403 29.70 -4.48 8.21
N ASN A 404 28.69 -5.29 8.56
CA ASN A 404 27.38 -5.03 9.19
C ASN A 404 26.15 -4.97 8.27
N MET A 405 25.95 -6.05 7.52
CA MET A 405 24.62 -6.45 7.04
C MET A 405 23.80 -7.05 8.18
N LEU A 406 22.54 -6.66 8.21
CA LEU A 406 21.50 -7.21 9.07
C LEU A 406 21.01 -8.48 8.40
N GLU A 407 21.39 -9.59 9.00
CA GLU A 407 20.78 -10.88 8.74
C GLU A 407 19.30 -10.81 9.10
N SER A 408 18.47 -11.14 8.12
CA SER A 408 17.03 -11.23 8.24
C SER A 408 16.65 -12.47 9.05
N ASN A 409 16.41 -12.29 10.35
CA ASN A 409 15.62 -13.25 11.11
C ASN A 409 14.15 -12.85 11.07
N VAL A 410 13.33 -13.74 10.51
CA VAL A 410 11.88 -13.72 10.61
C VAL A 410 11.54 -13.95 12.08
N ILE A 411 11.08 -12.90 12.75
CA ILE A 411 10.36 -13.00 14.01
C ILE A 411 9.05 -12.27 13.77
N ASP A 412 7.99 -13.06 13.69
CA ASP A 412 6.61 -12.59 13.82
C ASP A 412 6.46 -11.96 15.20
N PHE A 413 5.96 -10.73 15.23
CA PHE A 413 5.57 -10.07 16.47
C PHE A 413 4.17 -9.53 16.27
N GLU A 414 3.21 -10.40 16.58
CA GLU A 414 1.94 -9.99 17.16
C GLU A 414 2.21 -9.48 18.57
N GLY A 415 1.55 -8.39 18.96
CA GLY A 415 1.69 -7.83 20.30
C GLY A 415 1.59 -6.31 20.33
N PHE A 416 0.36 -5.80 20.30
CA PHE A 416 0.03 -4.61 21.07
C PHE A 416 -1.08 -5.04 22.04
N ASP A 417 -0.80 -4.90 23.34
CA ASP A 417 -1.61 -5.44 24.44
C ASP A 417 -3.09 -5.04 24.31
N PHE A 418 -3.94 -6.04 24.15
CA PHE A 418 -5.36 -6.00 24.49
C PHE A 418 -5.48 -6.56 25.90
N VAL A 419 -6.07 -5.81 26.81
CA VAL A 419 -6.47 -6.33 28.12
C VAL A 419 -7.69 -7.21 27.89
N GLU A 420 -7.48 -8.53 27.89
CA GLU A 420 -8.54 -9.52 27.83
C GLU A 420 -9.50 -9.40 29.02
N THR A 421 -10.79 -9.36 28.73
CA THR A 421 -11.81 -9.92 29.61
C THR A 421 -12.45 -11.06 28.82
N MET A 422 -12.07 -12.30 29.15
CA MET A 422 -12.75 -13.49 28.66
C MET A 422 -14.08 -13.63 29.39
N ASP A 423 -15.18 -13.81 28.63
CA ASP A 423 -16.20 -14.76 29.05
C ASP A 423 -16.90 -15.38 27.84
N ALA A 424 -17.31 -16.63 28.03
CA ALA A 424 -17.62 -17.64 27.03
C ALA A 424 -18.88 -17.39 26.19
N LEU A 425 -18.86 -17.78 24.91
CA LEU A 425 -19.84 -18.74 24.39
C LEU A 425 -19.39 -19.37 23.06
N GLU A 426 -19.65 -20.67 23.01
CA GLU A 426 -19.29 -21.68 22.03
C GLU A 426 -20.37 -21.81 20.92
N ASN A 427 -19.97 -22.39 19.78
CA ASN A 427 -20.78 -23.13 18.79
C ASN A 427 -21.53 -22.41 17.64
N SER A 428 -20.94 -22.45 16.44
CA SER A 428 -21.62 -22.81 15.17
C SER A 428 -20.64 -23.04 14.02
N PRO A 429 -21.00 -23.80 12.95
CA PRO A 429 -20.14 -24.85 12.41
C PRO A 429 -19.33 -24.45 11.17
N LEU A 430 -18.25 -25.20 11.00
CA LEU A 430 -17.39 -25.31 9.82
C LEU A 430 -18.22 -25.47 8.53
N MET A 431 -18.05 -24.55 7.59
CA MET A 431 -18.46 -24.75 6.20
C MET A 431 -17.22 -25.15 5.40
N GLU A 432 -17.32 -26.34 4.82
CA GLU A 432 -16.31 -27.06 4.05
C GLU A 432 -15.82 -26.26 2.84
N ASP A 433 -14.51 -26.35 2.63
CA ASP A 433 -13.81 -25.98 1.41
C ASP A 433 -14.34 -26.79 0.21
N ALA A 434 -15.08 -26.13 -0.68
CA ALA A 434 -15.35 -26.66 -2.02
C ALA A 434 -14.37 -26.04 -3.01
N GLU A 435 -13.28 -26.75 -3.28
CA GLU A 435 -12.45 -26.57 -4.47
C GLU A 435 -13.32 -26.79 -5.72
N MET A 436 -13.57 -25.72 -6.50
CA MET A 436 -14.16 -25.89 -7.84
C MET A 436 -13.06 -26.29 -8.82
N ASP A 437 -13.17 -27.54 -9.26
CA ASP A 437 -12.34 -28.20 -10.27
C ASP A 437 -12.42 -27.44 -11.61
N ILE A 438 -11.26 -27.02 -12.12
CA ILE A 438 -11.12 -26.29 -13.38
C ILE A 438 -11.05 -27.35 -14.50
N GLY A 439 -12.21 -27.96 -14.78
CA GLY A 439 -12.38 -28.98 -15.82
C GLY A 439 -13.37 -28.62 -16.92
N ASP A 440 -14.40 -27.81 -16.65
CA ASP A 440 -15.60 -27.80 -17.51
C ASP A 440 -15.88 -26.51 -18.31
N VAL A 441 -14.95 -25.56 -18.40
CA VAL A 441 -15.16 -24.31 -19.16
C VAL A 441 -14.65 -24.36 -20.62
N LEU A 442 -14.13 -25.51 -21.09
CA LEU A 442 -13.57 -25.63 -22.45
C LEU A 442 -14.45 -26.35 -23.49
N ASN A 443 -15.67 -26.79 -23.14
CA ASN A 443 -16.57 -27.45 -24.09
C ASN A 443 -17.75 -26.60 -24.61
N ALA A 444 -17.78 -25.30 -24.34
CA ALA A 444 -18.84 -24.41 -24.83
C ALA A 444 -18.51 -23.58 -26.09
N TYR A 445 -17.36 -23.81 -26.75
CA TYR A 445 -16.98 -23.10 -28.00
C TYR A 445 -16.89 -23.99 -29.25
N LYS A 446 -17.54 -25.16 -29.24
CA LYS A 446 -17.76 -25.97 -30.46
C LYS A 446 -19.17 -26.55 -30.47
N ARG A 447 -20.17 -25.67 -30.57
CA ARG A 447 -21.46 -25.88 -31.22
C ARG A 447 -22.27 -24.58 -31.07
N GLY A 448 -22.36 -23.85 -32.17
CA GLY A 448 -23.01 -22.56 -32.33
C GLY A 448 -22.71 -22.08 -33.73
#